data_AF-A0A3D5WS74-F1
#
_entry.id   AF-A0A3D5WS74-F1
#
_cell.length_a   1.000
_cell.length_b   1.000
_cell.length_c   1.000
_cell.angle_alpha   90.00
_cell.angle_beta   90.00
_cell.angle_gamma   90.00
#
_symmetry.space_group_name_H-M   'P 1'
#
loop_
_entity.id
_entity.type
_entity.pdbx_description
1 polymer ?
#
loop_
_entity_poly.entity_id
_entity_poly.type
_entity_poly.pdbx_seq_one_letter_code
_entity_poly.pdbx_strand_id
1 'polypeptide(L)'
;MNEEIKSMLNTVMLDPDKCKGCITCMKRCPTEAIRVRNGKAKVLYERCVACGECVRLCPHQAKLASFDSFDVINNYKYKIAVVAPALYGQFNNLDDINIILNGLLQIGFDDVFEVSRAAELVTAATKKYMKHHKYQQRPIISTACPAVLELILVRFHSLADRLLPMKAPVDIAINLAREEAVKKGVKKEDIGVFFISPCPAKVFALKTGMGLEKPEADGVLSIAEVYKKLLPAMKSLTEVKPLAKSGSLGLSWASSGGEAAGVCDVKFLAADGIENVINVLKELEDDKLQYLDFVELNACNGGCVGGVLNVENPFVAKARIRALRKNLKYTASEPIAEDKDESFYLWDKMPEVKDVFRLDENRRVAMQKLAVIENVLSTLPGLDCGGCGAPSCRAFAEDVAANEVSKDECVRYEK
;
A
#
# COMPACT_ATOMS: atom_id res chain seq x y z
N MET A 1 17.83 7.48 -12.39
CA MET A 1 17.61 6.07 -11.98
C MET A 1 16.97 5.39 -13.17
N ASN A 2 17.66 4.45 -13.84
CA ASN A 2 17.23 3.86 -15.12
C ASN A 2 15.85 3.18 -15.01
N GLU A 3 15.05 3.24 -16.08
CA GLU A 3 13.76 2.53 -16.18
C GLU A 3 13.89 1.02 -15.90
N GLU A 4 15.04 0.42 -16.20
CA GLU A 4 15.37 -0.97 -15.87
C GLU A 4 15.35 -1.27 -14.35
N ILE A 5 15.68 -0.29 -13.49
CA ILE A 5 15.65 -0.48 -12.03
C ILE A 5 14.21 -0.46 -11.50
N LYS A 6 13.31 0.31 -12.13
CA LYS A 6 11.87 0.28 -11.81
C LYS A 6 11.26 -1.09 -12.13
N SER A 7 11.75 -1.81 -13.14
CA SER A 7 11.24 -3.12 -13.52
C SER A 7 11.72 -4.26 -12.61
N MET A 8 12.66 -4.03 -11.69
CA MET A 8 13.24 -5.06 -10.82
C MET A 8 12.89 -4.94 -9.33
N LEU A 9 12.19 -3.88 -8.91
CA LEU A 9 11.83 -3.73 -7.50
C LEU A 9 10.64 -4.62 -7.13
N ASN A 10 10.97 -5.82 -6.67
CA ASN A 10 9.99 -6.82 -6.26
C ASN A 10 9.78 -6.76 -4.74
N THR A 11 8.67 -6.17 -4.30
CA THR A 11 8.36 -6.07 -2.86
C THR A 11 7.62 -7.26 -2.29
N VAL A 12 7.28 -8.23 -3.15
CA VAL A 12 6.84 -9.58 -2.77
C VAL A 12 7.71 -10.62 -3.48
N MET A 13 8.30 -11.52 -2.72
CA MET A 13 9.29 -12.50 -3.18
C MET A 13 8.83 -13.93 -2.89
N LEU A 14 9.55 -14.89 -3.45
CA LEU A 14 9.33 -16.31 -3.21
C LEU A 14 10.63 -16.96 -2.70
N ASP A 15 10.52 -17.68 -1.59
CA ASP A 15 11.45 -18.71 -1.17
C ASP A 15 11.06 -20.03 -1.88
N PRO A 16 11.84 -20.48 -2.88
CA PRO A 16 11.50 -21.67 -3.65
C PRO A 16 11.58 -22.94 -2.79
N ASP A 17 12.42 -23.00 -1.77
CA ASP A 17 12.63 -24.20 -0.95
C ASP A 17 11.40 -24.49 -0.06
N LYS A 18 10.78 -23.43 0.44
CA LYS A 18 9.54 -23.52 1.23
C LYS A 18 8.29 -23.72 0.37
N CYS A 19 8.31 -23.32 -0.90
CA CYS A 19 7.14 -23.37 -1.76
C CYS A 19 6.72 -24.82 -2.08
N LYS A 20 5.45 -25.15 -1.81
CA LYS A 20 4.85 -26.46 -2.12
C LYS A 20 3.87 -26.45 -3.30
N GLY A 21 3.76 -25.34 -4.02
CA GLY A 21 2.88 -25.25 -5.20
C GLY A 21 1.38 -25.40 -4.89
N CYS A 22 0.93 -25.13 -3.67
CA CYS A 22 -0.45 -25.38 -3.21
C CYS A 22 -1.52 -24.41 -3.77
N ILE A 23 -1.19 -23.60 -4.78
CA ILE A 23 -2.08 -22.66 -5.51
C ILE A 23 -2.81 -21.58 -4.70
N THR A 24 -2.75 -21.56 -3.36
CA THR A 24 -3.47 -20.57 -2.51
C THR A 24 -3.19 -19.12 -2.89
N CYS A 25 -1.90 -18.77 -3.04
CA CYS A 25 -1.50 -17.41 -3.41
C CYS A 25 -1.97 -17.00 -4.81
N MET A 26 -2.04 -17.96 -5.74
CA MET A 26 -2.54 -17.72 -7.09
C MET A 26 -4.03 -17.39 -7.09
N LYS A 27 -4.83 -18.15 -6.33
CA LYS A 27 -6.29 -17.98 -6.26
C LYS A 27 -6.75 -16.67 -5.64
N ARG A 28 -5.89 -16.02 -4.84
CA ARG A 28 -6.23 -14.79 -4.12
C ARG A 28 -5.51 -13.55 -4.65
N CYS A 29 -4.79 -13.68 -5.76
CA CYS A 29 -4.10 -12.56 -6.36
C CYS A 29 -5.10 -11.66 -7.11
N PRO A 30 -5.23 -10.37 -6.75
CA PRO A 30 -6.27 -9.48 -7.28
C PRO A 30 -6.12 -9.16 -8.78
N THR A 31 -4.93 -9.39 -9.33
CA THR A 31 -4.55 -9.10 -10.72
C THR A 31 -4.13 -10.34 -11.48
N GLU A 32 -4.38 -11.53 -10.92
CA GLU A 32 -4.01 -12.80 -11.55
C GLU A 32 -2.50 -12.88 -11.89
N ALA A 33 -1.66 -12.18 -11.12
CA ALA A 33 -0.23 -12.03 -11.36
C ALA A 33 0.60 -13.26 -10.96
N ILE A 34 0.00 -14.37 -10.56
CA ILE A 34 0.71 -15.56 -10.09
C ILE A 34 0.32 -16.76 -10.94
N ARG A 35 1.30 -17.52 -11.37
CA ARG A 35 1.14 -18.88 -11.92
C ARG A 35 1.78 -19.89 -10.97
N VAL A 36 1.32 -21.13 -11.02
CA VAL A 36 2.01 -22.26 -10.39
C VAL A 36 2.39 -23.24 -11.48
N ARG A 37 3.67 -23.52 -11.65
CA ARG A 37 4.20 -24.46 -12.65
C ARG A 37 5.34 -25.24 -12.02
N ASN A 38 5.51 -26.51 -12.40
CA ASN A 38 6.56 -27.38 -11.86
C ASN A 38 6.62 -27.38 -10.32
N GLY A 39 5.44 -27.35 -9.68
CA GLY A 39 5.31 -27.33 -8.22
C GLY A 39 5.71 -26.03 -7.52
N LYS A 40 5.99 -24.94 -8.26
CA LYS A 40 6.43 -23.65 -7.68
C LYS A 40 5.60 -22.49 -8.21
N ALA A 41 5.40 -21.48 -7.36
CA ALA A 41 4.77 -20.24 -7.78
C ALA A 41 5.74 -19.39 -8.61
N LYS A 42 5.25 -18.66 -9.61
CA LYS A 42 5.97 -17.62 -10.36
C LYS A 42 5.12 -16.37 -10.35
N VAL A 43 5.72 -15.21 -10.09
CA VAL A 43 5.03 -13.92 -10.10
C VAL A 43 5.33 -13.21 -11.42
N LEU A 44 4.29 -12.76 -12.10
CA LEU A 44 4.32 -11.82 -13.21
C LEU A 44 4.34 -10.42 -12.59
N TYR A 45 5.54 -9.87 -12.39
CA TYR A 45 5.76 -8.68 -11.58
C TYR A 45 5.13 -7.41 -12.17
N GLU A 46 5.03 -7.35 -13.49
CA GLU A 46 4.32 -6.32 -14.24
C GLU A 46 2.83 -6.22 -13.85
N ARG A 47 2.19 -7.34 -13.48
CA ARG A 47 0.80 -7.35 -12.98
C ARG A 47 0.71 -7.17 -11.47
N CYS A 48 1.82 -7.18 -10.74
CA CYS A 48 1.81 -7.21 -9.28
C CYS A 48 1.60 -5.82 -8.67
N VAL A 49 0.54 -5.66 -7.88
CA VAL A 49 0.21 -4.40 -7.19
C VAL A 49 0.81 -4.32 -5.77
N ALA A 50 1.78 -5.18 -5.46
CA ALA A 50 2.49 -5.24 -4.18
C ALA A 50 1.60 -5.35 -2.91
N CYS A 51 0.33 -5.77 -3.03
CA CYS A 51 -0.62 -5.81 -1.91
C CYS A 51 -0.23 -6.76 -0.78
N GLY A 52 0.64 -7.74 -1.05
CA GLY A 52 1.15 -8.69 -0.07
C GLY A 52 0.16 -9.77 0.36
N GLU A 53 -1.01 -9.89 -0.28
CA GLU A 53 -2.00 -10.91 0.09
C GLU A 53 -1.45 -12.34 -0.07
N CYS A 54 -0.58 -12.55 -1.05
CA CYS A 54 0.13 -13.81 -1.22
C CYS A 54 1.10 -14.14 -0.06
N VAL A 55 1.67 -13.13 0.59
CA VAL A 55 2.53 -13.29 1.78
C VAL A 55 1.67 -13.68 2.97
N ARG A 56 0.56 -12.97 3.19
CA ARG A 56 -0.39 -13.22 4.29
C ARG A 56 -0.95 -14.65 4.27
N LEU A 57 -1.33 -15.13 3.10
CA LEU A 57 -2.08 -16.39 2.96
C LEU A 57 -1.21 -17.64 2.76
N CYS A 58 0.11 -17.50 2.61
CA CYS A 58 0.96 -18.66 2.31
C CYS A 58 1.09 -19.58 3.53
N PRO A 59 0.53 -20.81 3.52
CA PRO A 59 0.58 -21.69 4.69
C PRO A 59 2.00 -22.23 4.96
N HIS A 60 2.91 -22.09 3.99
CA HIS A 60 4.29 -22.57 4.09
C HIS A 60 5.30 -21.43 4.32
N GLN A 61 4.84 -20.19 4.49
CA GLN A 61 5.71 -19.01 4.65
C GLN A 61 6.76 -18.88 3.52
N ALA A 62 6.39 -19.32 2.31
CA ALA A 62 7.24 -19.27 1.14
C ALA A 62 7.18 -17.93 0.42
N LYS A 63 6.12 -17.15 0.63
CA LYS A 63 6.01 -15.78 0.11
C LYS A 63 6.55 -14.81 1.16
N LEU A 64 7.43 -13.92 0.74
CA LEU A 64 8.12 -12.97 1.60
C LEU A 64 7.84 -11.54 1.13
N ALA A 65 7.87 -10.58 2.05
CA ALA A 65 7.85 -9.16 1.71
C ALA A 65 9.29 -8.61 1.69
N SER A 66 9.57 -7.66 0.80
CA SER A 66 10.85 -6.94 0.78
C SER A 66 10.72 -5.60 1.50
N PHE A 67 11.72 -5.28 2.31
CA PHE A 67 11.93 -4.04 3.05
C PHE A 67 13.42 -3.95 3.39
N ASP A 68 13.88 -2.80 3.84
CA ASP A 68 15.29 -2.60 4.20
C ASP A 68 15.57 -3.20 5.58
N SER A 69 16.77 -3.79 5.73
CA SER A 69 17.25 -4.24 7.04
C SER A 69 17.31 -3.05 8.01
N PHE A 70 16.98 -3.29 9.28
CA PHE A 70 17.10 -2.28 10.33
C PHE A 70 18.49 -1.64 10.39
N ASP A 71 19.55 -2.39 10.08
CA ASP A 71 20.93 -1.91 10.22
C ASP A 71 21.30 -0.79 9.24
N VAL A 72 20.50 -0.56 8.19
CA VAL A 72 20.71 0.53 7.22
C VAL A 72 20.74 1.91 7.90
N ILE A 73 20.09 2.04 9.07
CA ILE A 73 20.10 3.31 9.82
C ILE A 73 21.51 3.72 10.25
N ASN A 74 22.44 2.78 10.39
CA ASN A 74 23.81 3.05 10.83
C ASN A 74 24.68 3.71 9.76
N ASN A 75 24.18 3.82 8.53
CA ASN A 75 24.87 4.53 7.44
C ASN A 75 24.73 6.06 7.56
N TYR A 76 23.93 6.55 8.51
CA TYR A 76 23.61 7.97 8.66
C TYR A 76 23.95 8.44 10.09
N LYS A 77 24.33 9.71 10.21
CA LYS A 77 24.72 10.30 11.50
C LYS A 77 23.53 10.80 12.30
N TYR A 78 22.48 11.27 11.62
CA TYR A 78 21.25 11.75 12.24
C TYR A 78 20.05 10.99 11.67
N LYS A 79 19.41 10.16 12.49
CA LYS A 79 18.46 9.14 12.05
C LYS A 79 17.07 9.52 12.51
N ILE A 80 16.14 9.71 11.57
CA ILE A 80 14.76 10.08 11.86
C ILE A 80 13.84 8.90 11.58
N ALA A 81 13.10 8.46 12.60
CA ALA A 81 12.05 7.48 12.41
C ALA A 81 10.74 8.17 12.00
N VAL A 82 10.25 7.86 10.80
CA VAL A 82 8.92 8.29 10.33
C VAL A 82 7.93 7.17 10.61
N VAL A 83 6.94 7.43 11.46
CA VAL A 83 6.14 6.39 12.12
C VAL A 83 4.75 6.28 11.50
N ALA A 84 4.41 5.12 10.92
CA ALA A 84 3.05 4.85 10.48
C ALA A 84 2.08 4.78 11.68
N PRO A 85 0.87 5.35 11.58
CA PRO A 85 -0.08 5.34 12.69
C PRO A 85 -0.55 3.93 13.07
N ALA A 86 -0.42 2.95 12.15
CA ALA A 86 -0.71 1.55 12.41
C ALA A 86 0.20 0.92 13.50
N LEU A 87 1.41 1.44 13.71
CA LEU A 87 2.36 0.92 14.70
C LEU A 87 1.79 0.97 16.11
N TYR A 88 1.07 2.04 16.45
CA TYR A 88 0.51 2.23 17.79
C TYR A 88 -0.53 1.17 18.18
N GLY A 89 -1.21 0.54 17.20
CA GLY A 89 -2.17 -0.54 17.44
C GLY A 89 -1.54 -1.90 17.71
N GLN A 90 -0.22 -2.05 17.52
CA GLN A 90 0.45 -3.35 17.54
C GLN A 90 0.86 -3.82 18.94
N PHE A 91 0.81 -2.93 19.93
CA PHE A 91 1.27 -3.21 21.28
C PHE A 91 0.09 -3.40 22.24
N ASN A 92 0.21 -4.36 23.14
CA ASN A 92 -0.79 -4.57 24.18
C ASN A 92 -0.62 -3.54 25.31
N ASN A 93 -1.73 -3.15 25.95
CA ASN A 93 -1.76 -2.22 27.09
C ASN A 93 -1.05 -0.88 26.83
N LEU A 94 -1.04 -0.41 25.58
CA LEU A 94 -0.57 0.93 25.25
C LEU A 94 -1.70 1.94 25.52
N ASP A 95 -1.43 2.90 26.38
CA ASP A 95 -2.34 4.01 26.74
C ASP A 95 -1.79 5.39 26.32
N ASP A 96 -0.47 5.50 26.20
CA ASP A 96 0.25 6.68 25.70
C ASP A 96 1.19 6.34 24.52
N ILE A 97 0.96 6.98 23.37
CA ILE A 97 1.78 6.81 22.16
C ILE A 97 3.21 7.32 22.34
N ASN A 98 3.46 8.20 23.32
CA ASN A 98 4.80 8.68 23.62
C ASN A 98 5.75 7.57 24.08
N ILE A 99 5.24 6.48 24.65
CA ILE A 99 6.04 5.32 25.04
C ILE A 99 6.74 4.73 23.80
N ILE A 100 6.03 4.64 22.67
CA ILE A 100 6.60 4.17 21.40
C ILE A 100 7.59 5.19 20.83
N LEU A 101 7.23 6.47 20.87
CA LEU A 101 8.11 7.53 20.35
C LEU A 101 9.43 7.61 21.11
N ASN A 102 9.42 7.51 22.43
CA ASN A 102 10.64 7.45 23.24
C ASN A 102 11.39 6.13 23.05
N GLY A 103 10.66 5.01 22.92
CA GLY A 103 11.27 3.71 22.62
C GLY A 103 12.02 3.70 21.29
N LEU A 104 11.54 4.41 20.27
CA LEU A 104 12.25 4.60 19.00
C LEU A 104 13.59 5.30 19.19
N LEU A 105 13.64 6.35 20.00
CA LEU A 105 14.91 7.02 20.32
C LEU A 105 15.89 6.06 21.00
N GLN A 106 15.39 5.24 21.93
CA GLN A 106 16.22 4.29 22.66
C GLN A 106 16.80 3.17 21.77
N ILE A 107 16.14 2.78 20.68
CA ILE A 107 16.66 1.76 19.75
C ILE A 107 17.57 2.32 18.66
N GLY A 108 17.98 3.59 18.77
CA GLY A 108 19.06 4.18 17.96
C GLY A 108 18.63 5.23 16.95
N PHE A 109 17.42 5.78 17.04
CA PHE A 109 17.00 6.97 16.29
C PHE A 109 17.29 8.25 17.09
N ASP A 110 17.58 9.35 16.39
CA ASP A 110 17.87 10.67 16.98
C ASP A 110 16.63 11.57 17.03
N ASP A 111 15.66 11.32 16.14
CA ASP A 111 14.40 12.06 16.08
C ASP A 111 13.25 11.16 15.60
N VAL A 112 12.02 11.63 15.83
CA VAL A 112 10.79 10.94 15.41
C VAL A 112 9.84 11.91 14.73
N PHE A 113 9.17 11.44 13.68
CA PHE A 113 8.10 12.18 13.03
C PHE A 113 6.91 11.28 12.77
N GLU A 114 5.72 11.72 13.16
CA GLU A 114 4.51 10.93 13.04
C GLU A 114 3.84 11.14 11.69
N VAL A 115 3.55 10.05 10.96
CA VAL A 115 2.77 10.13 9.72
C VAL A 115 1.33 10.59 10.00
N SER A 116 0.80 10.32 11.20
CA SER A 116 -0.51 10.84 11.64
C SER A 116 -0.56 12.37 11.61
N ARG A 117 0.53 13.07 11.99
CA ARG A 117 0.59 14.53 11.89
C ARG A 117 0.47 15.00 10.44
N ALA A 118 1.18 14.35 9.52
CA ALA A 118 1.08 14.67 8.09
C ALA A 118 -0.29 14.30 7.51
N ALA A 119 -0.94 13.25 8.01
CA ALA A 119 -2.26 12.83 7.58
C ALA A 119 -3.35 13.89 7.87
N GLU A 120 -3.22 14.62 8.98
CA GLU A 120 -4.11 15.76 9.26
C GLU A 120 -3.94 16.89 8.25
N LEU A 121 -2.70 17.19 7.87
CA LEU A 121 -2.39 18.18 6.85
C LEU A 121 -2.94 17.76 5.48
N VAL A 122 -2.76 16.49 5.09
CA VAL A 122 -3.32 15.94 3.85
C VAL A 122 -4.85 15.94 3.88
N THR A 123 -5.46 15.69 5.03
CA THR A 123 -6.92 15.80 5.20
C THR A 123 -7.40 17.23 4.95
N ALA A 124 -6.72 18.24 5.51
CA ALA A 124 -7.02 19.64 5.28
C ALA A 124 -6.82 20.04 3.80
N ALA A 125 -5.73 19.58 3.17
CA ALA A 125 -5.47 19.80 1.75
C ALA A 125 -6.54 19.14 0.86
N THR A 126 -6.98 17.92 1.19
CA THR A 126 -8.05 17.19 0.50
C THR A 126 -9.37 17.94 0.56
N LYS A 127 -9.75 18.45 1.74
CA LYS A 127 -10.93 19.31 1.91
C LYS A 127 -10.89 20.53 0.98
N LYS A 128 -9.75 21.22 0.95
CA LYS A 128 -9.55 22.41 0.12
C LYS A 128 -9.65 22.04 -1.37
N TYR A 129 -8.95 20.99 -1.78
CA TYR A 129 -8.97 20.49 -3.15
C TYR A 129 -10.39 20.15 -3.62
N MET A 130 -11.15 19.37 -2.83
CA MET A 130 -12.53 18.99 -3.17
C MET A 130 -13.49 20.18 -3.22
N LYS A 131 -13.27 21.23 -2.41
CA LYS A 131 -14.05 22.48 -2.47
C LYS A 131 -13.74 23.30 -3.71
N HIS A 132 -12.49 23.30 -4.19
CA HIS A 132 -12.08 24.01 -5.40
C HIS A 132 -12.46 23.26 -6.69
N HIS A 133 -12.46 21.93 -6.66
CA HIS A 133 -12.70 21.08 -7.83
C HIS A 133 -14.12 20.51 -7.85
N LYS A 134 -15.14 21.37 -7.69
CA LYS A 134 -16.55 20.95 -7.61
C LYS A 134 -17.07 20.22 -8.86
N TYR A 135 -16.42 20.44 -10.01
CA TYR A 135 -16.81 19.87 -11.30
C TYR A 135 -16.01 18.62 -11.70
N GLN A 136 -15.11 18.13 -10.84
CA GLN A 136 -14.45 16.84 -11.08
C GLN A 136 -15.47 15.71 -11.02
N GLN A 137 -15.26 14.66 -11.82
CA GLN A 137 -16.10 13.47 -11.81
C GLN A 137 -16.08 12.82 -10.42
N ARG A 138 -17.27 12.53 -9.89
CA ARG A 138 -17.47 11.94 -8.57
C ARG A 138 -17.85 10.46 -8.67
N PRO A 139 -17.69 9.67 -7.59
CA PRO A 139 -16.93 10.03 -6.38
C PRO A 139 -15.43 10.13 -6.67
N ILE A 140 -14.74 11.00 -5.92
CA ILE A 140 -13.26 11.06 -5.91
C ILE A 140 -12.74 9.86 -5.10
N ILE A 141 -11.73 9.17 -5.62
CA ILE A 141 -11.17 7.97 -5.03
C ILE A 141 -9.88 8.32 -4.29
N SER A 142 -9.78 7.97 -3.01
CA SER A 142 -8.55 8.08 -2.22
C SER A 142 -7.39 7.33 -2.87
N THR A 143 -6.20 7.93 -2.80
CA THR A 143 -4.94 7.37 -3.30
C THR A 143 -3.96 7.00 -2.20
N ALA A 144 -4.39 7.07 -0.93
CA ALA A 144 -3.55 6.82 0.23
C ALA A 144 -2.98 5.38 0.26
N CYS A 145 -3.79 4.41 -0.17
CA CYS A 145 -3.40 3.00 -0.26
C CYS A 145 -2.70 2.72 -1.60
N PRO A 146 -1.37 2.56 -1.63
CA PRO A 146 -0.62 2.38 -2.89
C PRO A 146 -1.01 1.11 -3.64
N ALA A 147 -1.42 0.05 -2.93
CA ALA A 147 -1.87 -1.18 -3.56
C ALA A 147 -3.21 -1.03 -4.29
N VAL A 148 -4.10 -0.16 -3.80
CA VAL A 148 -5.37 0.13 -4.48
C VAL A 148 -5.15 1.07 -5.65
N LEU A 149 -4.30 2.08 -5.49
CA LEU A 149 -3.89 2.94 -6.60
C LEU A 149 -3.28 2.11 -7.74
N GLU A 150 -2.33 1.23 -7.45
CA GLU A 150 -1.74 0.31 -8.43
C GLU A 150 -2.79 -0.62 -9.05
N LEU A 151 -3.74 -1.13 -8.27
CA LEU A 151 -4.84 -1.95 -8.79
C LEU A 151 -5.69 -1.18 -9.80
N ILE A 152 -6.00 0.09 -9.53
CA ILE A 152 -6.75 0.95 -10.46
C ILE A 152 -5.93 1.16 -11.75
N LEU A 153 -4.65 1.51 -11.62
CA LEU A 153 -3.77 1.76 -12.75
C LEU A 153 -3.47 0.51 -13.60
N VAL A 154 -3.64 -0.69 -13.05
CA VAL A 154 -3.38 -1.97 -13.75
C VAL A 154 -4.65 -2.60 -14.32
N ARG A 155 -5.81 -2.42 -13.66
CA ARG A 155 -7.01 -3.20 -13.95
C ARG A 155 -8.27 -2.35 -14.17
N PHE A 156 -8.39 -1.21 -13.53
CA PHE A 156 -9.61 -0.37 -13.56
C PHE A 156 -9.30 0.99 -14.20
N HIS A 157 -8.70 0.98 -15.40
CA HIS A 157 -8.17 2.17 -16.06
C HIS A 157 -9.22 3.28 -16.25
N SER A 158 -10.49 2.92 -16.41
CA SER A 158 -11.60 3.87 -16.56
C SER A 158 -11.82 4.77 -15.34
N LEU A 159 -11.30 4.37 -14.16
CA LEU A 159 -11.41 5.11 -12.91
C LEU A 159 -10.20 6.03 -12.64
N ALA A 160 -9.18 6.03 -13.50
CA ALA A 160 -7.95 6.79 -13.28
C ALA A 160 -8.20 8.30 -13.15
N ASP A 161 -9.17 8.84 -13.88
CA ASP A 161 -9.54 10.27 -13.84
C ASP A 161 -10.28 10.68 -12.55
N ARG A 162 -10.69 9.71 -11.73
CA ARG A 162 -11.36 9.94 -10.44
C ARG A 162 -10.39 9.90 -9.25
N LEU A 163 -9.10 9.63 -9.48
CA LEU A 163 -8.09 9.53 -8.42
C LEU A 163 -7.83 10.90 -7.78
N LEU A 164 -7.75 10.94 -6.45
CA LEU A 164 -7.33 12.12 -5.69
C LEU A 164 -5.82 12.38 -5.92
N PRO A 165 -5.40 13.52 -6.51
CA PRO A 165 -4.01 13.76 -6.88
C PRO A 165 -3.16 14.29 -5.71
N MET A 166 -3.20 13.60 -4.57
CA MET A 166 -2.51 13.97 -3.34
C MET A 166 -1.31 13.08 -3.07
N LYS A 167 -0.19 13.67 -2.68
CA LYS A 167 0.96 12.96 -2.09
C LYS A 167 0.50 12.19 -0.86
N ALA A 168 1.07 11.01 -0.65
CA ALA A 168 0.69 10.25 0.53
C ALA A 168 1.21 10.94 1.80
N PRO A 169 0.52 10.78 2.94
CA PRO A 169 0.96 11.37 4.21
C PRO A 169 2.40 11.05 4.59
N VAL A 170 2.92 9.88 4.20
CA VAL A 170 4.31 9.49 4.46
C VAL A 170 5.32 10.34 3.68
N ASP A 171 5.01 10.70 2.43
CA ASP A 171 5.89 11.53 1.61
C ASP A 171 5.98 12.95 2.19
N ILE A 172 4.83 13.48 2.62
CA ILE A 172 4.74 14.76 3.33
C ILE A 172 5.50 14.70 4.66
N ALA A 173 5.33 13.62 5.44
CA ALA A 173 6.02 13.43 6.70
C ALA A 173 7.55 13.38 6.54
N ILE A 174 8.06 12.69 5.52
CA ILE A 174 9.50 12.62 5.22
C ILE A 174 10.06 14.02 4.92
N ASN A 175 9.39 14.78 4.04
CA ASN A 175 9.85 16.12 3.67
C ASN A 175 9.86 17.06 4.89
N LEU A 176 8.79 17.06 5.69
CA LEU A 176 8.70 17.87 6.90
C LEU A 176 9.74 17.45 7.96
N ALA A 177 9.99 16.15 8.12
CA ALA A 177 11.00 15.65 9.04
C ALA A 177 12.42 16.14 8.67
N ARG A 178 12.78 16.08 7.38
CA ARG A 178 14.06 16.63 6.89
C ARG A 178 14.15 18.13 7.11
N GLU A 179 13.10 18.87 6.75
CA GLU A 179 13.06 20.33 6.95
C GLU A 179 13.23 20.71 8.43
N GLU A 180 12.56 20.01 9.34
CA GLU A 180 12.69 20.23 10.79
C GLU A 180 14.11 19.93 11.29
N ALA A 181 14.75 18.85 10.82
CA ALA A 181 16.13 18.53 11.19
C ALA A 181 17.14 19.56 10.66
N VAL A 182 16.98 20.03 9.43
CA VAL A 182 17.82 21.10 8.86
C VAL A 182 17.62 22.41 9.65
N LYS A 183 16.39 22.76 10.02
CA LYS A 183 16.10 23.92 10.88
C LYS A 183 16.75 23.81 12.27
N LYS A 184 16.96 22.59 12.77
CA LYS A 184 17.71 22.31 14.02
C LYS A 184 19.25 22.37 13.84
N GLY A 185 19.75 22.63 12.63
CA GLY A 185 21.18 22.74 12.33
C GLY A 185 21.86 21.44 11.90
N VAL A 186 21.09 20.37 11.62
CA VAL A 186 21.65 19.12 11.09
C VAL A 186 21.97 19.28 9.61
N LYS A 187 23.17 18.84 9.19
CA LYS A 187 23.60 18.89 7.78
C LYS A 187 22.75 17.94 6.94
N LYS A 188 22.36 18.36 5.73
CA LYS A 188 21.47 17.58 4.86
C LYS A 188 22.01 16.18 4.55
N GLU A 189 23.29 16.08 4.29
CA GLU A 189 24.02 14.84 3.99
C GLU A 189 24.14 13.88 5.17
N ASP A 190 23.93 14.36 6.40
CA ASP A 190 24.01 13.55 7.62
C ASP A 190 22.64 12.93 7.99
N ILE A 191 21.54 13.41 7.38
CA ILE A 191 20.15 13.02 7.72
C ILE A 191 19.74 11.76 6.97
N GLY A 192 19.47 10.70 7.73
CA GLY A 192 18.76 9.51 7.28
C GLY A 192 17.30 9.53 7.74
N VAL A 193 16.35 9.34 6.83
CA VAL A 193 14.91 9.26 7.15
C VAL A 193 14.35 7.88 6.81
N PHE A 194 13.82 7.21 7.83
CA PHE A 194 13.42 5.81 7.77
C PHE A 194 11.94 5.65 8.07
N PHE A 195 11.16 5.20 7.08
CA PHE A 195 9.74 4.94 7.28
C PHE A 195 9.52 3.55 7.88
N ILE A 196 8.81 3.50 9.00
CA ILE A 196 8.41 2.24 9.66
C ILE A 196 7.05 1.81 9.08
N SER A 197 7.09 0.88 8.14
CA SER A 197 5.98 0.54 7.26
C SER A 197 5.14 -0.65 7.73
N PRO A 198 3.79 -0.56 7.66
CA PRO A 198 2.89 -1.70 7.81
C PRO A 198 2.78 -2.55 6.53
N CYS A 199 3.32 -2.10 5.40
CA CYS A 199 2.93 -2.60 4.08
C CYS A 199 4.08 -2.67 3.05
N PRO A 200 4.24 -3.79 2.31
CA PRO A 200 5.21 -3.87 1.22
C PRO A 200 4.89 -2.95 0.03
N ALA A 201 3.60 -2.65 -0.22
CA ALA A 201 3.23 -1.70 -1.27
C ALA A 201 3.74 -0.28 -1.00
N LYS A 202 3.95 0.09 0.27
CA LYS A 202 4.55 1.40 0.60
C LYS A 202 6.07 1.40 0.45
N VAL A 203 6.72 0.25 0.60
CA VAL A 203 8.12 0.06 0.18
C VAL A 203 8.24 0.31 -1.32
N PHE A 204 7.33 -0.26 -2.13
CA PHE A 204 7.31 -0.06 -3.57
C PHE A 204 7.11 1.41 -3.93
N ALA A 205 6.07 2.04 -3.38
CA ALA A 205 5.76 3.45 -3.66
C ALA A 205 6.90 4.41 -3.32
N LEU A 206 7.54 4.23 -2.15
CA LEU A 206 8.64 5.07 -1.69
C LEU A 206 9.94 4.85 -2.46
N LYS A 207 10.16 3.67 -3.03
CA LYS A 207 11.36 3.40 -3.83
C LYS A 207 11.18 3.75 -5.31
N THR A 208 9.96 3.69 -5.85
CA THR A 208 9.67 4.01 -7.26
C THR A 208 9.23 5.46 -7.51
N GLY A 209 8.88 6.20 -6.46
CA GLY A 209 8.40 7.58 -6.56
C GLY A 209 6.98 7.66 -7.11
N MET A 210 6.04 6.93 -6.51
CA MET A 210 4.63 6.97 -6.91
C MET A 210 4.04 8.36 -6.68
N GLY A 211 3.71 9.07 -7.76
CA GLY A 211 3.23 10.46 -7.70
C GLY A 211 4.31 11.52 -7.45
N LEU A 212 5.59 11.12 -7.43
CA LEU A 212 6.72 12.00 -7.11
C LEU A 212 7.77 11.99 -8.23
N GLU A 213 8.44 13.11 -8.47
CA GLU A 213 9.62 13.13 -9.35
C GLU A 213 10.78 12.39 -8.72
N LYS A 214 11.03 12.65 -7.43
CA LYS A 214 12.13 12.06 -6.67
C LYS A 214 11.64 11.60 -5.29
N PRO A 215 11.75 10.29 -4.98
CA PRO A 215 11.51 9.82 -3.62
C PRO A 215 12.61 10.28 -2.65
N GLU A 216 12.23 10.56 -1.41
CA GLU A 216 13.14 11.11 -0.37
C GLU A 216 13.39 10.19 0.83
N ALA A 217 12.80 8.98 0.88
CA ALA A 217 13.08 8.02 1.94
C ALA A 217 14.48 7.38 1.77
N ASP A 218 15.27 7.30 2.84
CA ASP A 218 16.57 6.60 2.84
C ASP A 218 16.43 5.10 3.11
N GLY A 219 15.33 4.70 3.78
CA GLY A 219 15.01 3.30 3.99
C GLY A 219 13.58 3.10 4.46
N VAL A 220 13.06 1.89 4.24
CA VAL A 220 11.73 1.48 4.67
C VAL A 220 11.84 0.21 5.51
N LEU A 221 11.56 0.33 6.79
CA LEU A 221 11.68 -0.75 7.77
C LEU A 221 10.33 -1.43 7.99
N SER A 222 10.32 -2.72 8.29
CA SER A 222 9.08 -3.42 8.63
C SER A 222 8.64 -3.13 10.07
N ILE A 223 7.33 -2.94 10.28
CA ILE A 223 6.77 -2.87 11.64
C ILE A 223 7.12 -4.11 12.45
N ALA A 224 7.07 -5.31 11.86
CA ALA A 224 7.36 -6.56 12.56
C ALA A 224 8.79 -6.66 13.10
N GLU A 225 9.82 -6.17 12.37
CA GLU A 225 11.19 -6.14 12.88
C GLU A 225 11.39 -5.07 13.94
N VAL A 226 10.84 -3.88 13.69
CA VAL A 226 10.91 -2.74 14.59
C VAL A 226 10.20 -3.06 15.92
N TYR A 227 9.05 -3.74 15.86
CA TYR A 227 8.30 -4.24 17.02
C TYR A 227 9.16 -5.08 17.96
N LYS A 228 9.95 -6.03 17.43
CA LYS A 228 10.81 -6.92 18.23
C LYS A 228 11.87 -6.14 19.00
N LYS A 229 12.38 -5.04 18.42
CA LYS A 229 13.37 -4.16 19.06
C LYS A 229 12.72 -3.18 20.05
N LEU A 230 11.54 -2.65 19.72
CA LEU A 230 10.81 -1.72 20.58
C LEU A 230 10.30 -2.36 21.86
N LEU A 231 9.78 -3.59 21.79
CA LEU A 231 9.12 -4.20 22.93
C LEU A 231 9.97 -4.24 24.21
N PRO A 232 11.27 -4.63 24.18
CA PRO A 232 12.14 -4.49 25.36
C PRO A 232 12.46 -3.04 25.71
N ALA A 233 12.70 -2.17 24.72
CA ALA A 233 13.02 -0.76 24.96
C ALA A 233 11.89 -0.04 25.72
N MET A 234 10.64 -0.21 25.28
CA MET A 234 9.45 0.36 25.93
C MET A 234 9.34 -0.02 27.42
N LYS A 235 9.74 -1.24 27.79
CA LYS A 235 9.70 -1.71 29.20
C LYS A 235 10.81 -1.10 30.06
N SER A 236 11.90 -0.65 29.44
CA SER A 236 13.06 -0.08 30.12
C SER A 236 13.04 1.43 30.23
N LEU A 237 12.02 2.11 29.67
CA LEU A 237 11.87 3.55 29.77
C LEU A 237 11.63 3.95 31.23
N THR A 238 12.51 4.79 31.75
CA THR A 238 12.37 5.39 33.09
C THR A 238 11.61 6.72 33.05
N GLU A 239 11.66 7.42 31.92
CA GLU A 239 10.99 8.70 31.69
C GLU A 239 10.39 8.71 30.28
N VAL A 240 9.18 9.25 30.15
CA VAL A 240 8.47 9.36 28.87
C VAL A 240 8.29 10.85 28.54
N LYS A 241 9.02 11.32 27.53
CA LYS A 241 8.90 12.71 27.06
C LYS A 241 7.64 12.87 26.19
N PRO A 242 6.89 13.98 26.29
CA PRO A 242 5.73 14.24 25.43
C PRO A 242 6.16 14.69 24.02
N LEU A 243 6.54 13.72 23.19
CA LEU A 243 7.00 13.92 21.80
C LEU A 243 5.86 13.99 20.79
N ALA A 244 4.68 13.46 21.15
CA ALA A 244 3.51 13.39 20.27
C ALA A 244 3.06 14.78 19.82
N LYS A 245 2.92 14.92 18.49
CA LYS A 245 2.41 16.11 17.80
C LYS A 245 1.15 15.81 16.99
N SER A 246 0.76 14.54 16.86
CA SER A 246 -0.46 14.16 16.13
C SER A 246 -1.71 14.16 17.02
N GLY A 247 -2.87 14.45 16.41
CA GLY A 247 -4.16 14.41 17.07
C GLY A 247 -4.95 13.13 16.76
N SER A 248 -6.18 13.10 17.28
CA SER A 248 -7.06 11.93 17.16
C SER A 248 -7.54 11.67 15.73
N LEU A 249 -7.51 12.68 14.85
CA LEU A 249 -7.81 12.58 13.43
C LEU A 249 -6.65 11.93 12.66
N GLY A 250 -5.42 12.39 12.88
CA GLY A 250 -4.25 11.80 12.25
C GLY A 250 -4.09 10.32 12.59
N LEU A 251 -4.39 9.96 13.84
CA LEU A 251 -4.34 8.56 14.27
C LEU A 251 -5.47 7.72 13.66
N SER A 252 -6.62 8.29 13.26
CA SER A 252 -7.71 7.51 12.66
C SER A 252 -7.35 6.90 11.32
N TRP A 253 -6.46 7.53 10.55
CA TRP A 253 -5.93 7.03 9.27
C TRP A 253 -5.24 5.65 9.37
N ALA A 254 -4.91 5.17 10.57
CA ALA A 254 -4.44 3.80 10.75
C ALA A 254 -5.50 2.76 10.33
N SER A 255 -6.78 3.12 10.40
CA SER A 255 -7.91 2.22 10.16
C SER A 255 -8.79 2.69 9.01
N SER A 256 -9.45 1.74 8.35
CA SER A 256 -10.43 2.00 7.30
C SER A 256 -11.57 2.91 7.78
N GLY A 257 -11.88 3.91 6.95
CA GLY A 257 -12.81 5.01 7.23
C GLY A 257 -12.15 6.19 7.95
N GLY A 258 -10.87 6.09 8.26
CA GLY A 258 -10.13 7.09 9.02
C GLY A 258 -9.82 8.36 8.23
N GLU A 259 -9.61 8.22 6.92
CA GLU A 259 -9.39 9.33 6.00
C GLU A 259 -10.70 10.01 5.63
N ALA A 260 -11.68 9.23 5.19
CA ALA A 260 -12.95 9.75 4.70
C ALA A 260 -13.75 10.48 5.79
N ALA A 261 -13.75 9.95 7.03
CA ALA A 261 -14.34 10.65 8.17
C ALA A 261 -13.68 12.01 8.44
N GLY A 262 -12.38 12.13 8.11
CA GLY A 262 -11.61 13.35 8.22
C GLY A 262 -12.00 14.43 7.23
N VAL A 263 -12.40 14.06 6.02
CA VAL A 263 -12.77 15.01 4.94
C VAL A 263 -14.05 15.80 5.26
N CYS A 264 -14.90 15.33 6.18
CA CYS A 264 -16.14 15.97 6.69
C CYS A 264 -17.15 16.42 5.59
N ASP A 265 -18.44 16.48 5.93
CA ASP A 265 -19.51 17.04 5.07
C ASP A 265 -19.60 16.48 3.64
N VAL A 266 -19.17 15.24 3.44
CA VAL A 266 -19.24 14.52 2.16
C VAL A 266 -19.92 13.17 2.35
N LYS A 267 -20.71 12.73 1.36
CA LYS A 267 -21.22 11.36 1.31
C LYS A 267 -20.07 10.46 0.91
N PHE A 268 -19.59 9.61 1.80
CA PHE A 268 -18.48 8.73 1.50
C PHE A 268 -18.81 7.26 1.71
N LEU A 269 -18.06 6.42 1.00
CA LEU A 269 -17.96 5.00 1.27
C LEU A 269 -16.52 4.69 1.68
N ALA A 270 -16.37 3.88 2.73
CA ALA A 270 -15.10 3.32 3.12
C ALA A 270 -15.21 1.79 3.08
N ALA A 271 -14.30 1.13 2.36
CA ALA A 271 -14.23 -0.32 2.29
C ALA A 271 -12.79 -0.82 2.43
N ASP A 272 -12.66 -1.99 3.01
CA ASP A 272 -11.37 -2.63 3.23
C ASP A 272 -11.39 -4.14 2.92
N GLY A 273 -10.20 -4.66 2.66
CA GLY A 273 -10.01 -6.02 2.16
C GLY A 273 -10.08 -6.06 0.63
N ILE A 274 -9.05 -6.64 0.01
CA ILE A 274 -8.84 -6.54 -1.44
C ILE A 274 -10.02 -7.08 -2.28
N GLU A 275 -10.71 -8.12 -1.80
CA GLU A 275 -11.89 -8.67 -2.50
C GLU A 275 -13.07 -7.68 -2.48
N ASN A 276 -13.33 -7.04 -1.33
CA ASN A 276 -14.35 -6.01 -1.21
C ASN A 276 -14.01 -4.78 -2.05
N VAL A 277 -12.73 -4.38 -2.03
CA VAL A 277 -12.23 -3.28 -2.86
C VAL A 277 -12.50 -3.54 -4.35
N ILE A 278 -12.20 -4.75 -4.84
CA ILE A 278 -12.49 -5.12 -6.24
C ILE A 278 -13.98 -5.01 -6.55
N ASN A 279 -14.86 -5.45 -5.65
CA ASN A 279 -16.30 -5.36 -5.86
C ASN A 279 -16.78 -3.90 -5.92
N VAL A 280 -16.29 -3.04 -5.02
CA VAL A 280 -16.60 -1.60 -5.05
C VAL A 280 -16.07 -0.93 -6.33
N LEU A 281 -14.86 -1.27 -6.77
CA LEU A 281 -14.30 -0.73 -8.02
C LEU A 281 -15.13 -1.15 -9.24
N LYS A 282 -15.63 -2.39 -9.29
CA LYS A 282 -16.57 -2.81 -10.35
C LYS A 282 -17.87 -2.00 -10.33
N GLU A 283 -18.45 -1.76 -9.15
CA GLU A 283 -19.64 -0.92 -9.04
C GLU A 283 -19.39 0.54 -9.44
N LEU A 284 -18.16 1.04 -9.25
CA LEU A 284 -17.75 2.36 -9.72
C LEU A 284 -17.61 2.43 -11.24
N GLU A 285 -17.07 1.40 -11.90
CA GLU A 285 -17.00 1.32 -13.37
C GLU A 285 -18.39 1.20 -14.00
N ASP A 286 -19.31 0.51 -13.32
CA ASP A 286 -20.73 0.41 -13.71
C ASP A 286 -21.54 1.69 -13.40
N ASP A 287 -20.90 2.76 -12.90
CA ASP A 287 -21.51 4.04 -12.51
C ASP A 287 -22.66 3.92 -11.47
N LYS A 288 -22.66 2.86 -10.64
CA LYS A 288 -23.70 2.62 -9.63
C LYS A 288 -23.58 3.50 -8.38
N LEU A 289 -22.41 4.10 -8.15
CA LEU A 289 -22.08 4.82 -6.91
C LEU A 289 -21.92 6.34 -7.08
N GLN A 290 -22.51 6.91 -8.14
CA GLN A 290 -22.42 8.35 -8.48
C GLN A 290 -23.04 9.29 -7.43
N TYR A 291 -23.83 8.77 -6.50
CA TYR A 291 -24.41 9.55 -5.38
C TYR A 291 -23.41 9.83 -4.25
N LEU A 292 -22.23 9.20 -4.29
CA LEU A 292 -21.14 9.42 -3.35
C LEU A 292 -20.24 10.56 -3.84
N ASP A 293 -19.61 11.22 -2.89
CA ASP A 293 -18.65 12.29 -3.11
C ASP A 293 -17.20 11.79 -3.02
N PHE A 294 -16.96 10.82 -2.14
CA PHE A 294 -15.63 10.31 -1.83
C PHE A 294 -15.63 8.81 -1.56
N VAL A 295 -14.58 8.11 -1.99
CA VAL A 295 -14.42 6.67 -1.77
C VAL A 295 -13.03 6.39 -1.19
N GLU A 296 -13.00 5.87 0.03
CA GLU A 296 -11.79 5.37 0.70
C GLU A 296 -11.70 3.85 0.56
N LEU A 297 -10.59 3.37 0.03
CA LEU A 297 -10.36 1.94 -0.21
C LEU A 297 -9.03 1.50 0.36
N ASN A 298 -9.03 0.41 1.13
CA ASN A 298 -7.80 -0.18 1.66
C ASN A 298 -7.69 -1.66 1.31
N ALA A 299 -6.54 -2.09 0.77
CA ALA A 299 -6.33 -3.48 0.39
C ALA A 299 -6.37 -4.48 1.57
N CYS A 300 -6.06 -4.04 2.78
CA CYS A 300 -5.97 -4.90 3.96
C CYS A 300 -7.18 -4.73 4.89
N ASN A 301 -7.65 -5.83 5.47
CA ASN A 301 -8.77 -5.82 6.43
C ASN A 301 -8.48 -4.88 7.62
N GLY A 302 -9.45 -4.04 7.96
CA GLY A 302 -9.34 -3.04 9.01
C GLY A 302 -8.53 -1.79 8.63
N GLY A 303 -7.96 -1.72 7.42
CA GLY A 303 -7.08 -0.63 6.97
C GLY A 303 -5.60 -0.92 7.19
N CYS A 304 -4.78 0.11 7.38
CA CYS A 304 -3.33 -0.03 7.56
C CYS A 304 -2.93 -0.87 8.80
N VAL A 305 -3.77 -0.91 9.84
CA VAL A 305 -3.59 -1.80 11.01
C VAL A 305 -3.59 -3.28 10.65
N GLY A 306 -4.21 -3.66 9.52
CA GLY A 306 -4.15 -5.02 8.99
C GLY A 306 -3.04 -5.26 7.99
N GLY A 307 -2.12 -4.32 7.81
CA GLY A 307 -0.99 -4.44 6.89
C GLY A 307 -0.18 -5.72 7.08
N VAL A 308 0.41 -6.21 6.00
CA VAL A 308 1.11 -7.51 5.95
C VAL A 308 2.39 -7.54 6.79
N LEU A 309 2.97 -6.37 7.09
CA LEU A 309 4.18 -6.25 7.94
C LEU A 309 3.85 -5.99 9.41
N ASN A 310 2.57 -6.07 9.80
CA ASN A 310 2.14 -5.93 11.18
C ASN A 310 2.20 -7.27 11.92
N VAL A 311 2.10 -7.21 13.25
CA VAL A 311 2.20 -8.39 14.13
C VAL A 311 0.87 -8.77 14.77
N GLU A 312 0.00 -7.79 15.02
CA GLU A 312 -1.25 -8.01 15.73
C GLU A 312 -2.39 -8.34 14.77
N ASN A 313 -3.41 -9.01 15.29
CA ASN A 313 -4.67 -9.19 14.57
C ASN A 313 -5.26 -7.82 14.15
N PRO A 314 -5.72 -7.67 12.89
CA PRO A 314 -6.22 -6.39 12.38
C PRO A 314 -7.36 -5.79 13.20
N PHE A 315 -8.29 -6.63 13.67
CA PHE A 315 -9.47 -6.17 14.42
C PHE A 315 -9.11 -5.73 15.83
N VAL A 316 -8.17 -6.45 16.46
CA VAL A 316 -7.63 -6.08 17.78
C VAL A 316 -6.85 -4.77 17.69
N ALA A 317 -5.96 -4.65 16.70
CA ALA A 317 -5.20 -3.43 16.45
C ALA A 317 -6.12 -2.23 16.16
N LYS A 318 -7.18 -2.42 15.36
CA LYS A 318 -8.22 -1.39 15.12
C LYS A 318 -8.91 -0.95 16.41
N ALA A 319 -9.26 -1.90 17.28
CA ALA A 319 -9.89 -1.60 18.57
C ALA A 319 -8.95 -0.79 19.48
N ARG A 320 -7.65 -1.13 19.52
CA ARG A 320 -6.63 -0.40 20.28
C ARG A 320 -6.41 1.01 19.76
N ILE A 321 -6.29 1.20 18.45
CA ILE A 321 -6.24 2.54 17.83
C ILE A 321 -7.45 3.37 18.25
N ARG A 322 -8.67 2.80 18.20
CA ARG A 322 -9.87 3.50 18.63
C ARG A 322 -9.83 3.90 20.12
N ALA A 323 -9.24 3.08 20.98
CA ALA A 323 -9.08 3.41 22.39
C ALA A 323 -8.06 4.55 22.59
N LEU A 324 -6.87 4.45 21.98
CA LEU A 324 -5.81 5.47 22.05
C LEU A 324 -6.28 6.85 21.59
N ARG A 325 -7.11 6.90 20.54
CA ARG A 325 -7.68 8.16 20.02
C ARG A 325 -8.45 8.97 21.06
N LYS A 326 -9.03 8.34 22.08
CA LYS A 326 -9.80 9.04 23.12
C LYS A 326 -8.92 9.92 24.01
N ASN A 327 -7.64 9.60 24.11
CA ASN A 327 -6.67 10.33 24.94
C ASN A 327 -5.98 11.45 24.16
N LEU A 328 -6.19 11.52 22.84
CA LEU A 328 -5.59 12.54 21.98
C LEU A 328 -6.53 13.72 21.79
N LYS A 329 -5.94 14.92 21.70
CA LYS A 329 -6.70 16.13 21.35
C LYS A 329 -7.35 15.94 19.99
N TYR A 330 -8.60 16.37 19.88
CA TYR A 330 -9.24 16.52 18.58
C TYR A 330 -8.68 17.78 17.92
N THR A 331 -7.79 17.60 16.96
CA THR A 331 -7.44 18.65 16.00
C THR A 331 -8.54 18.65 14.94
N ALA A 332 -9.49 19.59 15.07
CA ALA A 332 -10.30 19.97 13.93
C ALA A 332 -9.30 20.38 12.83
N SER A 333 -9.44 19.81 11.64
CA SER A 333 -8.45 19.97 10.58
C SER A 333 -8.44 21.40 10.02
N GLU A 334 -7.83 22.34 10.74
CA GLU A 334 -7.27 23.60 10.23
C GLU A 334 -6.10 24.05 11.13
N PRO A 335 -5.01 24.61 10.58
CA PRO A 335 -4.77 24.90 9.17
C PRO A 335 -3.82 23.89 8.49
N ILE A 336 -3.81 23.94 7.17
CA ILE A 336 -2.64 23.56 6.35
C ILE A 336 -1.39 24.21 6.97
N ALA A 337 -0.20 23.62 6.83
CA ALA A 337 1.00 24.25 7.34
C ALA A 337 1.07 25.69 6.78
N GLU A 338 1.06 26.70 7.66
CA GLU A 338 0.84 28.11 7.27
C GLU A 338 1.85 28.61 6.22
N ASP A 339 3.02 27.95 6.15
CA ASP A 339 4.11 28.22 5.23
C ASP A 339 4.09 27.38 3.93
N LYS A 340 3.04 26.57 3.70
CA LYS A 340 2.92 25.68 2.52
C LYS A 340 1.70 26.01 1.68
N ASP A 341 1.91 26.12 0.37
CA ASP A 341 0.82 26.22 -0.60
C ASP A 341 0.22 24.85 -0.95
N GLU A 342 -0.85 24.84 -1.76
CA GLU A 342 -1.57 23.62 -2.13
C GLU A 342 -0.73 22.64 -2.97
N SER A 343 0.20 23.14 -3.80
CA SER A 343 1.07 22.32 -4.65
C SER A 343 2.04 21.45 -3.86
N PHE A 344 2.38 21.84 -2.63
CA PHE A 344 3.18 21.01 -1.73
C PHE A 344 2.52 19.66 -1.45
N TYR A 345 1.19 19.62 -1.43
CA TYR A 345 0.39 18.42 -1.13
C TYR A 345 0.01 17.62 -2.38
N LEU A 346 0.02 18.25 -3.55
CA LEU A 346 -0.33 17.60 -4.82
C LEU A 346 0.84 16.76 -5.34
N TRP A 347 0.53 15.75 -6.16
CA TRP A 347 1.55 14.99 -6.88
C TRP A 347 2.39 15.87 -7.80
N ASP A 348 3.67 15.53 -7.91
CA ASP A 348 4.57 16.19 -8.87
C ASP A 348 4.29 15.71 -10.30
N LYS A 349 3.85 14.44 -10.43
CA LYS A 349 3.46 13.82 -11.69
C LYS A 349 2.31 12.85 -11.49
N MET A 350 1.39 12.80 -12.44
CA MET A 350 0.27 11.85 -12.39
C MET A 350 0.77 10.44 -12.72
N PRO A 351 0.44 9.41 -11.92
CA PRO A 351 0.72 8.03 -12.27
C PRO A 351 0.04 7.61 -13.57
N GLU A 352 0.75 6.88 -14.41
CA GLU A 352 0.25 6.40 -15.70
C GLU A 352 -0.48 5.06 -15.56
N VAL A 353 -1.50 4.85 -16.39
CA VAL A 353 -2.16 3.55 -16.56
C VAL A 353 -1.20 2.56 -17.19
N LYS A 354 -1.27 1.29 -16.78
CA LYS A 354 -0.32 0.25 -17.16
C LYS A 354 -1.02 -0.81 -18.00
N ASP A 355 -0.71 -0.85 -19.28
CA ASP A 355 -1.28 -1.83 -20.22
C ASP A 355 -0.58 -3.20 -20.13
N VAL A 356 -0.61 -3.81 -18.95
CA VAL A 356 0.10 -5.07 -18.62
C VAL A 356 -0.65 -6.32 -19.08
N PHE A 357 -1.86 -6.14 -19.60
CA PHE A 357 -2.67 -7.19 -20.23
C PHE A 357 -2.60 -7.12 -21.76
N ARG A 358 -1.82 -6.19 -22.32
CA ARG A 358 -1.59 -6.10 -23.76
C ARG A 358 -0.98 -7.40 -24.29
N LEU A 359 -1.65 -8.00 -25.28
CA LEU A 359 -1.22 -9.28 -25.85
C LEU A 359 0.01 -9.13 -26.76
N ASP A 360 0.12 -8.01 -27.47
CA ASP A 360 1.23 -7.71 -28.36
C ASP A 360 1.30 -6.22 -28.71
N GLU A 361 2.48 -5.71 -29.06
CA GLU A 361 2.62 -4.36 -29.60
C GLU A 361 1.95 -4.25 -30.98
N ASN A 362 2.09 -5.28 -31.81
CA ASN A 362 1.50 -5.33 -33.14
C ASN A 362 0.02 -5.74 -33.06
N ARG A 363 -0.87 -4.83 -33.47
CA ARG A 363 -2.33 -5.07 -33.46
C ARG A 363 -2.75 -6.35 -34.18
N ARG A 364 -2.12 -6.72 -35.30
CA ARG A 364 -2.46 -7.96 -36.03
C ARG A 364 -2.10 -9.20 -35.21
N VAL A 365 -0.92 -9.20 -34.58
CA VAL A 365 -0.46 -10.30 -33.71
C VAL A 365 -1.32 -10.37 -32.46
N ALA A 366 -1.68 -9.23 -31.86
CA ALA A 366 -2.60 -9.18 -30.73
C ALA A 366 -3.98 -9.77 -31.07
N MET A 367 -4.53 -9.47 -32.26
CA MET A 367 -5.79 -10.05 -32.73
C MET A 367 -5.68 -11.57 -32.96
N GLN A 368 -4.54 -12.05 -33.47
CA GLN A 368 -4.30 -13.49 -33.61
C GLN A 368 -4.24 -14.18 -32.24
N LYS A 369 -3.49 -13.62 -31.29
CA LYS A 369 -3.44 -14.12 -29.90
C LYS A 369 -4.82 -14.14 -29.26
N LEU A 370 -5.62 -13.08 -29.45
CA LEU A 370 -7.00 -13.04 -28.96
C LEU A 370 -7.87 -14.15 -29.57
N ALA A 371 -7.76 -14.39 -30.88
CA ALA A 371 -8.47 -15.49 -31.52
C ALA A 371 -8.07 -16.86 -30.97
N VAL A 372 -6.78 -17.06 -30.66
CA VAL A 372 -6.30 -18.28 -29.98
C VAL A 372 -6.89 -18.39 -28.57
N ILE A 373 -6.91 -17.30 -27.80
CA ILE A 373 -7.49 -17.27 -26.45
C ILE A 373 -8.96 -17.70 -26.49
N GLU A 374 -9.78 -17.10 -27.36
CA GLU A 374 -11.20 -17.40 -27.45
C GLU A 374 -11.46 -18.84 -27.93
N ASN A 375 -10.65 -19.35 -28.86
CA ASN A 375 -10.72 -20.75 -29.29
C ASN A 375 -10.41 -21.71 -28.12
N VAL A 376 -9.29 -21.50 -27.43
CA VAL A 376 -8.92 -22.32 -26.26
C VAL A 376 -9.99 -22.24 -25.19
N LEU A 377 -10.47 -21.04 -24.86
CA LEU A 377 -11.55 -20.83 -23.88
C LEU A 377 -12.82 -21.64 -24.22
N SER A 378 -13.21 -21.71 -25.49
CA SER A 378 -14.40 -22.45 -25.92
C SER A 378 -14.32 -23.96 -25.64
N THR A 379 -13.10 -24.49 -25.49
CA THR A 379 -12.84 -25.92 -25.22
C THR A 379 -12.58 -26.21 -23.74
N LEU A 380 -12.42 -25.18 -22.90
CA LEU A 380 -12.16 -25.33 -21.47
C LEU A 380 -13.46 -25.48 -20.69
N PRO A 381 -13.43 -26.17 -19.54
CA PRO A 381 -14.64 -26.44 -18.75
C PRO A 381 -15.20 -25.20 -18.01
N GLY A 382 -14.52 -24.04 -18.06
CA GLY A 382 -14.97 -22.80 -17.40
C GLY A 382 -15.03 -22.85 -15.87
N LEU A 383 -14.45 -23.88 -15.25
CA LEU A 383 -14.54 -24.12 -13.80
C LEU A 383 -13.60 -23.26 -12.96
N ASP A 384 -12.62 -22.60 -13.59
CA ASP A 384 -11.55 -21.87 -12.91
C ASP A 384 -10.96 -22.68 -11.73
N CYS A 385 -10.70 -23.98 -11.90
CA CYS A 385 -10.28 -24.84 -10.78
C CYS A 385 -8.82 -24.63 -10.37
N GLY A 386 -7.97 -24.13 -11.28
CA GLY A 386 -6.54 -23.92 -11.06
C GLY A 386 -5.66 -25.17 -11.12
N GLY A 387 -6.19 -26.30 -11.60
CA GLY A 387 -5.44 -27.57 -11.70
C GLY A 387 -4.25 -27.52 -12.67
N CYS A 388 -4.34 -26.71 -13.74
CA CYS A 388 -3.21 -26.40 -14.62
C CYS A 388 -2.24 -25.35 -14.05
N GLY A 389 -2.54 -24.84 -12.85
CA GLY A 389 -1.75 -23.81 -12.18
C GLY A 389 -1.91 -22.39 -12.75
N ALA A 390 -2.95 -22.13 -13.54
CA ALA A 390 -3.39 -20.77 -13.89
C ALA A 390 -4.58 -20.35 -12.99
N PRO A 391 -4.73 -19.06 -12.65
CA PRO A 391 -5.78 -18.61 -11.74
C PRO A 391 -7.20 -18.82 -12.31
N SER A 392 -7.36 -18.65 -13.62
CA SER A 392 -8.62 -18.80 -14.36
C SER A 392 -8.39 -19.57 -15.68
N CYS A 393 -9.46 -20.08 -16.29
CA CYS A 393 -9.46 -20.65 -17.63
C CYS A 393 -9.00 -19.63 -18.67
N ARG A 394 -9.38 -18.35 -18.50
CA ARG A 394 -8.91 -17.26 -19.36
C ARG A 394 -7.41 -17.02 -19.21
N ALA A 395 -6.89 -16.98 -18.00
CA ALA A 395 -5.45 -16.87 -17.76
C ALA A 395 -4.67 -18.06 -18.33
N PHE A 396 -5.21 -19.28 -18.27
CA PHE A 396 -4.60 -20.43 -18.94
C PHE A 396 -4.59 -20.25 -20.47
N ALA A 397 -5.69 -19.79 -21.06
CA ALA A 397 -5.76 -19.53 -22.49
C ALA A 397 -4.80 -18.41 -22.93
N GLU A 398 -4.60 -17.37 -22.10
CA GLU A 398 -3.55 -16.37 -22.29
C GLU A 398 -2.16 -17.01 -22.30
N ASP A 399 -1.87 -17.90 -21.35
CA ASP A 399 -0.58 -18.61 -21.27
C ASP A 399 -0.35 -19.48 -22.54
N VAL A 400 -1.40 -20.14 -23.06
CA VAL A 400 -1.33 -20.91 -24.32
C VAL A 400 -1.07 -20.00 -25.51
N ALA A 401 -1.78 -18.87 -25.63
CA ALA A 401 -1.58 -17.91 -26.72
C ALA A 401 -0.21 -17.22 -26.67
N ALA A 402 0.42 -17.16 -25.49
CA ALA A 402 1.78 -16.71 -25.30
C ALA A 402 2.84 -17.81 -25.58
N ASN A 403 2.44 -19.04 -25.91
CA ASN A 403 3.30 -20.22 -26.04
C ASN A 403 4.07 -20.58 -24.76
N GLU A 404 3.56 -20.21 -23.58
CA GLU A 404 4.18 -20.54 -22.29
C GLU A 404 3.80 -21.95 -21.83
N VAL A 405 2.68 -22.49 -22.31
CA VAL A 405 2.17 -23.84 -22.02
C VAL A 405 1.47 -24.45 -23.23
N SER A 406 1.38 -25.77 -23.27
CA SER A 406 0.51 -26.47 -24.23
C SER A 406 -0.95 -26.49 -23.74
N LYS A 407 -1.90 -26.46 -24.69
CA LYS A 407 -3.34 -26.62 -24.39
C LYS A 407 -3.65 -27.93 -23.66
N ASP A 408 -2.84 -28.97 -23.88
CA ASP A 408 -3.01 -30.31 -23.29
C ASP A 408 -2.63 -30.36 -21.80
N GLU A 409 -2.04 -29.30 -21.25
CA GLU A 409 -1.70 -29.19 -19.82
C GLU A 409 -2.92 -28.90 -18.93
N CYS A 410 -4.09 -28.65 -19.52
CA CYS A 410 -5.33 -28.59 -18.75
C CYS A 410 -5.74 -30.00 -18.28
N VAL A 411 -5.59 -30.26 -16.98
CA VAL A 411 -5.92 -31.56 -16.35
C VAL A 411 -7.41 -31.93 -16.38
N ARG A 412 -8.28 -31.01 -16.83
CA ARG A 412 -9.73 -31.19 -16.96
C ARG A 412 -10.20 -31.04 -18.42
N TYR A 413 -9.27 -31.04 -19.37
CA TYR A 413 -9.60 -30.97 -20.79
C TYR A 413 -10.28 -32.27 -21.22
N GLU A 414 -11.51 -32.18 -21.72
CA GLU A 414 -12.16 -33.31 -22.40
C GLU A 414 -11.57 -33.38 -23.82
N LYS A 415 -10.90 -34.49 -24.14
CA LYS A 415 -10.23 -34.71 -25.42
C LYS A 415 -11.20 -35.03 -26.54
#